data_AF-A0A9P0Q1H2-F1
#
_entry.id   AF-A0A9P0Q1H2-F1
#
_cell.length_a   1.000
_cell.length_b   1.000
_cell.length_c   1.000
_cell.angle_alpha   90.00
_cell.angle_beta   90.00
_cell.angle_gamma   90.00
#
_symmetry.space_group_name_H-M   'P 1'
#
loop_
_entity.id
_entity.type
_entity.pdbx_description
1 polymer ?
#
loop_
_entity_poly.entity_id
_entity_poly.type
_entity_poly.pdbx_seq_one_letter_code
_entity_poly.pdbx_strand_id
1 'polypeptide(L)'
;MTKDRLGELLKAQKNSKKDVELDVEQENNNEGGKSDLKKTFERAEVISQWLQGIEKNVEAIKEYESRINDLRYNQTDLNEKIDTLFQNNTSICHKINAKLKEIDEELKQTAEDSAEGRIKAIQYNTLKTRYIETFKSNNNALENYRNVQKANLDAQLRAKGIRMTDEELVHLLEENTDMQLFTDNVRLILLPTPTDAKNFENKTYLYSF
;
A
#
# COMPACT_ATOMS: atom_id res chain seq x y z
N MET A 1 38.03 -11.78 3.43
CA MET A 1 38.33 -10.36 3.13
C MET A 1 39.07 -10.33 1.79
N THR A 2 38.41 -9.91 0.72
CA THR A 2 39.07 -9.68 -0.58
C THR A 2 40.00 -8.47 -0.42
N LYS A 3 41.31 -8.66 -0.62
CA LYS A 3 42.29 -7.57 -0.58
C LYS A 3 42.00 -6.60 -1.73
N ASP A 4 42.02 -5.30 -1.44
CA ASP A 4 41.96 -4.25 -2.47
C ASP A 4 43.23 -4.32 -3.35
N ARG A 5 43.03 -4.55 -4.66
CA ARG A 5 44.09 -4.68 -5.67
C ARG A 5 44.12 -3.50 -6.63
N LEU A 6 43.30 -2.47 -6.43
CA LEU A 6 43.27 -1.27 -7.27
C LEU A 6 44.66 -0.63 -7.35
N GLY A 7 45.36 -0.56 -6.22
CA GLY A 7 46.73 -0.03 -6.15
C GLY A 7 47.78 -0.87 -6.88
N GLU A 8 47.60 -2.18 -6.97
CA GLU A 8 48.47 -3.07 -7.77
C GLU A 8 48.26 -2.83 -9.26
N LEU A 9 46.99 -2.68 -9.68
CA LEU A 9 46.61 -2.40 -11.07
C LEU A 9 47.11 -1.03 -11.55
N LEU A 10 46.98 0.01 -10.73
CA LEU A 10 47.52 1.35 -11.02
C LEU A 10 49.04 1.36 -11.20
N LYS A 11 49.77 0.55 -10.42
CA LYS A 11 51.23 0.40 -10.56
C LYS A 11 51.60 -0.39 -11.82
N ALA A 12 50.84 -1.43 -12.16
CA ALA A 12 51.03 -2.20 -13.39
C ALA A 12 50.76 -1.35 -14.65
N GLN A 13 49.70 -0.54 -14.64
CA GLN A 13 49.35 0.38 -15.72
C GLN A 13 50.46 1.41 -15.99
N LYS A 14 51.08 1.97 -14.94
CA LYS A 14 52.21 2.91 -15.09
C LYS A 14 53.46 2.26 -15.68
N ASN A 15 53.63 0.94 -15.52
CA ASN A 15 54.78 0.20 -16.03
C ASN A 15 54.59 -0.34 -17.45
N SER A 16 53.36 -0.47 -17.94
CA SER A 16 53.06 -0.85 -19.32
C SER A 16 52.85 0.39 -20.19
N LYS A 17 53.92 0.93 -20.80
CA LYS A 17 53.85 1.90 -21.91
C LYS A 17 53.38 1.24 -23.23
N LYS A 18 52.39 0.36 -23.17
CA LYS A 18 51.66 -0.08 -24.36
C LYS A 18 50.29 0.54 -24.21
N ASP A 19 50.05 1.61 -24.95
CA ASP A 19 48.69 2.08 -25.21
C ASP A 19 47.97 0.90 -25.85
N VAL A 20 47.19 0.18 -25.05
CA VAL A 20 46.24 -0.80 -25.57
C VAL A 20 45.15 0.07 -26.16
N GLU A 21 45.21 0.27 -27.47
CA GLU A 21 44.10 0.80 -28.24
C GLU A 21 42.97 -0.23 -28.13
N LEU A 22 42.15 -0.03 -27.10
CA LEU A 22 40.86 -0.69 -27.00
C LEU A 22 40.03 -0.06 -28.09
N ASP A 23 39.86 -0.77 -29.19
CA ASP A 23 38.83 -0.47 -30.17
C ASP A 23 37.49 -0.75 -29.47
N VAL A 24 37.07 0.23 -28.68
CA VAL A 24 35.71 0.29 -28.19
C VAL A 24 34.93 0.64 -29.44
N GLU A 25 34.44 -0.38 -30.13
CA GLU A 25 33.35 -0.24 -31.07
C GLU A 25 32.23 0.48 -30.30
N GLN A 26 32.23 1.80 -30.38
CA GLN A 26 31.10 2.60 -29.99
C GLN A 26 30.02 2.20 -30.99
N GLU A 27 29.19 1.23 -30.60
CA GLU A 27 27.85 1.09 -31.17
C GLU A 27 27.11 2.41 -30.88
N ASN A 28 27.38 3.41 -31.70
CA ASN A 28 26.77 4.73 -31.72
C ASN A 28 25.36 4.68 -32.32
N ASN A 29 24.62 3.60 -32.09
CA ASN A 29 23.28 3.39 -32.63
C ASN A 29 22.36 2.89 -31.53
N ASN A 30 21.96 3.77 -30.60
CA ASN A 30 20.68 3.63 -29.87
C ASN A 30 20.39 4.86 -28.97
N GLU A 31 20.15 6.02 -29.58
CA GLU A 31 19.42 7.09 -28.86
C GLU A 31 18.00 6.62 -28.48
N GLY A 32 17.42 5.66 -29.22
CA GLY A 32 16.14 5.02 -28.89
C GLY A 32 16.17 4.14 -27.63
N GLY A 33 17.17 3.26 -27.48
CA GLY A 33 17.28 2.34 -26.34
C GLY A 33 17.58 3.03 -25.00
N LYS A 34 18.32 4.15 -25.01
CA LYS A 34 18.52 4.98 -23.80
C LYS A 34 17.23 5.65 -23.35
N SER A 35 16.38 6.07 -24.30
CA SER A 35 15.08 6.69 -24.03
C SER A 35 14.12 5.71 -23.33
N ASP A 36 14.04 4.46 -23.83
CA ASP A 36 13.07 3.49 -23.32
C ASP A 36 13.50 2.88 -21.97
N LEU A 37 14.81 2.74 -21.77
CA LEU A 37 15.34 2.37 -20.46
C LEU A 37 15.13 3.50 -19.42
N LYS A 38 15.30 4.77 -19.81
CA LYS A 38 15.02 5.90 -18.93
C LYS A 38 13.55 5.92 -18.48
N LYS A 39 12.60 5.71 -19.41
CA LYS A 39 11.17 5.57 -19.08
C LYS A 39 10.88 4.41 -18.13
N THR A 40 11.65 3.32 -18.23
CA THR A 40 11.51 2.17 -17.33
C THR A 40 11.91 2.57 -15.90
N PHE A 41 13.03 3.27 -15.74
CA PHE A 41 13.47 3.75 -14.43
C PHE A 41 12.54 4.81 -13.84
N GLU A 42 12.05 5.76 -14.66
CA GLU A 42 11.07 6.77 -14.21
C GLU A 42 9.78 6.11 -13.71
N ARG A 43 9.26 5.11 -14.43
CA ARG A 43 8.08 4.35 -13.99
C ARG A 43 8.35 3.57 -12.70
N ALA A 44 9.53 2.95 -12.59
CA ALA A 44 9.93 2.24 -11.38
C ALA A 44 10.04 3.17 -10.16
N GLU A 45 10.54 4.39 -10.36
CA GLU A 45 10.64 5.41 -9.32
C GLU A 45 9.25 5.86 -8.85
N VAL A 46 8.32 6.14 -9.77
CA VAL A 46 6.94 6.51 -9.44
C VAL A 46 6.25 5.42 -8.61
N ILE A 47 6.35 4.15 -9.03
CA ILE A 47 5.79 3.03 -8.26
C ILE A 47 6.45 2.95 -6.88
N SER A 48 7.77 3.15 -6.80
CA SER A 48 8.48 3.14 -5.52
C SER A 48 8.03 4.26 -4.57
N GLN A 49 7.75 5.46 -5.09
CA GLN A 49 7.21 6.57 -4.31
C GLN A 49 5.80 6.27 -3.79
N TRP A 50 4.95 5.65 -4.62
CA TRP A 50 3.63 5.19 -4.21
C TRP A 50 3.69 4.11 -3.12
N LEU A 51 4.60 3.14 -3.24
CA LEU A 51 4.82 2.12 -2.20
C LEU A 51 5.27 2.74 -0.88
N GLN A 52 6.22 3.67 -0.92
CA GLN A 52 6.63 4.42 0.27
C GLN A 52 5.47 5.23 0.87
N GLY A 53 4.57 5.75 0.03
CA GLY A 53 3.35 6.42 0.48
C GLY A 53 2.45 5.49 1.29
N ILE A 54 2.20 4.27 0.81
CA ILE A 54 1.42 3.27 1.54
C ILE A 54 2.11 2.88 2.85
N GLU A 55 3.43 2.63 2.82
CA GLU A 55 4.22 2.29 4.00
C GLU A 55 4.07 3.36 5.10
N LYS A 56 4.23 4.65 4.74
CA LYS A 56 4.03 5.78 5.67
C LYS A 56 2.60 5.87 6.19
N ASN A 57 1.61 5.66 5.33
CA ASN A 57 0.21 5.67 5.76
C ASN A 57 -0.08 4.54 6.74
N VAL A 58 0.50 3.35 6.54
CA VAL A 58 0.37 2.21 7.47
C VAL A 58 1.02 2.52 8.82
N GLU A 59 2.16 3.18 8.85
CA GLU A 59 2.77 3.66 10.10
C GLU A 59 1.88 4.67 10.82
N ALA A 60 1.33 5.64 10.09
CA ALA A 60 0.40 6.62 10.65
C ALA A 60 -0.89 5.98 11.19
N ILE A 61 -1.43 4.96 10.50
CA ILE A 61 -2.59 4.19 10.98
C ILE A 61 -2.27 3.54 12.34
N LYS A 62 -1.13 2.86 12.46
CA LYS A 62 -0.71 2.24 13.73
C LYS A 62 -0.53 3.27 14.85
N GLU A 63 -0.03 4.46 14.52
CA GLU A 63 0.10 5.55 15.48
C GLU A 63 -1.28 6.04 15.94
N TYR A 64 -2.22 6.27 15.02
CA TYR A 64 -3.58 6.67 15.38
C TYR A 64 -4.32 5.58 16.17
N GLU A 65 -4.17 4.31 15.79
CA GLU A 65 -4.70 3.15 16.52
C GLU A 65 -4.24 3.14 17.98
N SER A 66 -2.96 3.40 18.23
CA SER A 66 -2.42 3.45 19.60
C SER A 66 -3.06 4.53 20.47
N ARG A 67 -3.64 5.57 19.85
CA ARG A 67 -4.29 6.70 20.53
C ARG A 67 -5.80 6.53 20.68
N ILE A 68 -6.43 5.55 20.03
CA ILE A 68 -7.89 5.34 20.07
C ILE A 68 -8.40 5.15 21.50
N ASN A 69 -7.63 4.46 22.34
CA ASN A 69 -8.03 4.16 23.72
C ASN A 69 -7.70 5.29 24.71
N ASP A 70 -7.02 6.34 24.27
CA ASP A 70 -6.72 7.50 25.12
C ASP A 70 -7.90 8.49 25.08
N LEU A 71 -8.55 8.64 26.24
CA LEU A 71 -9.71 9.51 26.48
C LEU A 71 -9.44 11.00 26.18
N ARG A 72 -8.17 11.39 26.00
CA ARG A 72 -7.77 12.75 25.60
C ARG A 72 -8.10 13.07 24.15
N TYR A 73 -8.32 12.06 23.31
CA TYR A 73 -8.58 12.24 21.89
C TYR A 73 -10.04 11.92 21.54
N ASN A 74 -10.56 12.64 20.54
CA ASN A 74 -11.86 12.34 19.97
C ASN A 74 -11.77 11.08 19.10
N GLN A 75 -12.46 10.02 19.51
CA GLN A 75 -12.45 8.73 18.82
C GLN A 75 -13.02 8.82 17.40
N THR A 76 -14.05 9.65 17.18
CA THR A 76 -14.66 9.84 15.85
C THR A 76 -13.66 10.45 14.87
N ASP A 77 -12.94 11.49 15.28
CA ASP A 77 -11.95 12.16 14.43
C ASP A 77 -10.76 11.25 14.11
N LEU A 78 -10.35 10.38 15.04
CA LEU A 78 -9.29 9.40 14.82
C LEU A 78 -9.73 8.31 13.83
N ASN A 79 -10.94 7.79 13.99
CA ASN A 79 -11.50 6.79 13.08
C ASN A 79 -11.62 7.35 11.65
N GLU A 80 -12.13 8.58 11.48
CA GLU A 80 -12.24 9.23 10.17
C GLU A 80 -10.88 9.40 9.49
N LYS A 81 -9.83 9.76 10.25
CA LYS A 81 -8.46 9.85 9.73
C LYS A 81 -7.92 8.49 9.28
N ILE A 82 -8.16 7.44 10.06
CA ILE A 82 -7.74 6.08 9.71
C ILE A 82 -8.46 5.61 8.43
N ASP A 83 -9.77 5.82 8.34
CA ASP A 83 -10.57 5.44 7.17
C ASP A 83 -10.12 6.21 5.92
N THR A 84 -9.82 7.50 6.06
CA THR A 84 -9.27 8.33 4.97
C THR A 84 -7.92 7.79 4.48
N LEU A 85 -7.05 7.35 5.40
CA LEU A 85 -5.76 6.74 5.04
C LEU A 85 -5.96 5.41 4.32
N PHE A 86 -6.91 4.58 4.72
CA PHE A 86 -7.25 3.34 4.00
C PHE A 86 -7.79 3.62 2.60
N GLN A 87 -8.69 4.60 2.44
CA GLN A 87 -9.19 5.00 1.12
C GLN A 87 -8.06 5.49 0.21
N ASN A 88 -7.13 6.29 0.75
CA ASN A 88 -5.95 6.73 0.01
C ASN A 88 -5.08 5.53 -0.41
N ASN A 89 -4.80 4.60 0.52
CA ASN A 89 -4.06 3.38 0.22
C ASN A 89 -4.72 2.55 -0.89
N THR A 90 -6.05 2.37 -0.86
CA THR A 90 -6.79 1.71 -1.94
C THR A 90 -6.60 2.41 -3.28
N SER A 91 -6.68 3.74 -3.32
CA SER A 91 -6.45 4.52 -4.54
C SER A 91 -5.03 4.33 -5.09
N ILE A 92 -4.03 4.33 -4.21
CA ILE A 92 -2.63 4.11 -4.58
C ILE A 92 -2.43 2.68 -5.11
N CYS A 93 -3.01 1.67 -4.46
CA CYS A 93 -2.95 0.27 -4.93
C CYS A 93 -3.52 0.11 -6.35
N HIS A 94 -4.64 0.76 -6.66
CA HIS A 94 -5.21 0.76 -8.02
C HIS A 94 -4.25 1.36 -9.05
N LYS A 95 -3.58 2.47 -8.70
CA LYS A 95 -2.56 3.09 -9.57
C LYS A 95 -1.34 2.19 -9.78
N ILE A 96 -0.85 1.55 -8.71
CA ILE A 96 0.26 0.60 -8.79
C ILE A 96 -0.11 -0.59 -9.68
N ASN A 97 -1.30 -1.18 -9.50
CA ASN A 97 -1.79 -2.29 -10.33
C ASN A 97 -1.86 -1.92 -11.81
N ALA A 98 -2.41 -0.75 -12.13
CA ALA A 98 -2.47 -0.26 -13.51
C ALA A 98 -1.07 -0.12 -14.11
N LYS A 99 -0.11 0.49 -13.39
CA LYS A 99 1.27 0.65 -13.88
C LYS A 99 2.04 -0.66 -13.98
N LEU A 100 1.89 -1.57 -13.02
CA LEU A 100 2.51 -2.91 -13.12
C LEU A 100 1.96 -3.68 -14.31
N LYS A 101 0.66 -3.55 -14.62
CA LYS A 101 0.06 -4.19 -15.80
C LYS A 101 0.61 -3.63 -17.12
N GLU A 102 0.76 -2.30 -17.23
CA GLU A 102 1.43 -1.68 -18.39
C GLU A 102 2.84 -2.25 -18.60
N ILE A 103 3.63 -2.39 -17.53
CA ILE A 103 4.99 -2.94 -17.58
C ILE A 103 4.97 -4.43 -17.97
N ASP A 104 4.01 -5.21 -17.46
CA ASP A 104 3.83 -6.64 -17.79
C ASP A 104 3.50 -6.85 -19.27
N GLU A 105 2.66 -5.99 -19.85
CA GLU A 105 2.31 -6.02 -21.28
C GLU A 105 3.50 -5.65 -22.17
N GLU A 106 4.30 -4.65 -21.79
CA GLU A 106 5.53 -4.29 -22.50
C GLU A 106 6.58 -5.40 -22.44
N LEU A 107 6.67 -6.10 -21.31
CA LEU A 107 7.63 -7.20 -21.15
C LEU A 107 7.32 -8.35 -22.09
N LYS A 108 6.04 -8.68 -22.33
CA LYS A 108 5.62 -9.72 -23.29
C LYS A 108 5.99 -9.41 -24.73
N GLN A 109 6.15 -8.13 -25.08
CA GLN A 109 6.52 -7.69 -26.42
C GLN A 109 8.04 -7.54 -26.59
N THR A 110 8.80 -7.58 -25.49
CA THR A 110 10.25 -7.37 -25.49
C THR A 110 10.96 -8.74 -25.52
N ALA A 111 11.97 -8.89 -26.38
CA ALA A 111 12.79 -10.09 -26.40
C ALA A 111 13.60 -10.21 -25.08
N GLU A 112 13.38 -11.29 -24.33
CA GLU A 112 13.99 -11.53 -23.00
C GLU A 112 15.53 -11.59 -23.04
N ASP A 113 16.14 -11.97 -24.18
CA ASP A 113 17.59 -12.09 -24.31
C ASP A 113 18.33 -10.74 -24.42
N SER A 114 17.59 -9.65 -24.72
CA SER A 114 18.17 -8.31 -24.76
C SER A 114 18.54 -7.81 -23.36
N ALA A 115 19.57 -6.97 -23.26
CA ALA A 115 19.94 -6.35 -21.98
C ALA A 115 18.79 -5.48 -21.43
N GLU A 116 18.06 -4.79 -22.32
CA GLU A 116 16.89 -4.00 -21.97
C GLU A 116 15.74 -4.86 -21.42
N GLY A 117 15.42 -5.99 -22.08
CA GLY A 117 14.42 -6.94 -21.60
C GLY A 117 14.75 -7.48 -20.21
N ARG A 118 16.01 -7.83 -19.96
CA ARG A 118 16.49 -8.24 -18.64
C ARG A 118 16.34 -7.16 -17.57
N ILE A 119 16.70 -5.91 -17.89
CA ILE A 119 16.54 -4.80 -16.93
C ILE A 119 15.07 -4.57 -16.60
N LYS A 120 14.18 -4.54 -17.61
CA LYS A 120 12.72 -4.41 -17.40
C LYS A 120 12.16 -5.55 -16.54
N ALA A 121 12.54 -6.80 -16.82
CA ALA A 121 12.11 -7.96 -16.04
C ALA A 121 12.53 -7.88 -14.57
N ILE A 122 13.79 -7.49 -14.31
CA ILE A 122 14.30 -7.33 -12.94
C ILE A 122 13.51 -6.23 -12.21
N GLN A 123 13.35 -5.05 -12.84
CA GLN A 123 12.60 -3.95 -12.23
C GLN A 123 11.16 -4.35 -11.90
N TYR A 124 10.45 -4.98 -12.84
CA TYR A 124 9.09 -5.46 -12.62
C TYR A 124 9.00 -6.45 -11.45
N ASN A 125 9.86 -7.48 -11.43
CA ASN A 125 9.85 -8.50 -10.38
C ASN A 125 10.18 -7.93 -8.99
N THR A 126 11.13 -6.99 -8.91
CA THR A 126 11.47 -6.29 -7.67
C THR A 126 10.29 -5.45 -7.17
N LEU A 127 9.67 -4.64 -8.03
CA LEU A 127 8.54 -3.79 -7.65
C LEU A 127 7.31 -4.62 -7.27
N LYS A 128 7.03 -5.70 -8.00
CA LYS A 128 5.90 -6.60 -7.73
C LYS A 128 6.05 -7.31 -6.39
N THR A 129 7.25 -7.82 -6.08
CA THR A 129 7.53 -8.46 -4.78
C THR A 129 7.31 -7.46 -3.64
N ARG A 130 7.90 -6.26 -3.75
CA ARG A 130 7.73 -5.21 -2.75
C ARG A 130 6.25 -4.81 -2.60
N TYR A 131 5.53 -4.65 -3.70
CA TYR A 131 4.10 -4.32 -3.65
C TYR A 131 3.29 -5.37 -2.88
N ILE A 132 3.54 -6.67 -3.11
CA ILE A 132 2.86 -7.74 -2.38
C ILE A 132 3.15 -7.67 -0.89
N GLU A 133 4.39 -7.37 -0.49
CA GLU A 133 4.78 -7.20 0.91
C GLU A 133 4.07 -5.99 1.55
N THR A 134 4.11 -4.83 0.89
CA THR A 134 3.44 -3.60 1.34
C THR A 134 1.92 -3.81 1.43
N PHE A 135 1.32 -4.49 0.46
CA PHE A 135 -0.12 -4.81 0.44
C PHE A 135 -0.51 -5.75 1.58
N LYS A 136 0.28 -6.79 1.86
CA LYS A 136 0.08 -7.66 3.02
C LYS A 136 0.17 -6.90 4.34
N SER A 137 1.15 -6.01 4.47
CA SER A 137 1.30 -5.15 5.66
C SER A 137 0.09 -4.24 5.86
N ASN A 138 -0.44 -3.67 4.78
CA ASN A 138 -1.65 -2.85 4.80
C ASN A 138 -2.89 -3.67 5.25
N ASN A 139 -3.07 -4.87 4.70
CA ASN A 139 -4.18 -5.75 5.08
C ASN A 139 -4.11 -6.17 6.56
N ASN A 140 -2.92 -6.47 7.06
CA ASN A 140 -2.73 -6.78 8.47
C ASN A 140 -3.10 -5.58 9.37
N ALA A 141 -2.71 -4.36 8.98
CA ALA A 141 -3.13 -3.15 9.69
C ALA A 141 -4.67 -3.00 9.68
N LEU A 142 -5.33 -3.25 8.55
CA LEU A 142 -6.79 -3.21 8.46
C LEU A 142 -7.48 -4.24 9.36
N GLU A 143 -6.96 -5.46 9.42
CA GLU A 143 -7.48 -6.52 10.29
C GLU A 143 -7.31 -6.16 11.77
N ASN A 144 -6.15 -5.63 12.15
CA ASN A 144 -5.92 -5.14 13.51
C ASN A 144 -6.87 -4.00 13.87
N TYR A 145 -7.07 -3.03 12.98
CA TYR A 145 -8.03 -1.95 13.17
C TYR A 145 -9.44 -2.51 13.43
N ARG A 146 -9.90 -3.45 12.61
CA ARG A 146 -11.21 -4.10 12.80
C ARG A 146 -11.31 -4.82 14.15
N ASN A 147 -10.27 -5.52 14.56
CA ASN A 147 -10.22 -6.19 15.86
C ASN A 147 -10.28 -5.19 17.03
N VAL A 148 -9.60 -4.05 16.92
CA VAL A 148 -9.64 -2.97 17.91
C VAL A 148 -11.06 -2.36 17.99
N GLN A 149 -11.69 -2.07 16.85
CA GLN A 149 -13.06 -1.58 16.82
C GLN A 149 -14.05 -2.59 17.43
N LYS A 150 -13.87 -3.88 17.11
CA LYS A 150 -14.67 -4.98 17.67
C LYS A 150 -14.55 -5.05 19.20
N ALA A 151 -13.32 -5.02 19.72
CA ALA A 151 -13.06 -5.06 21.17
C ALA A 151 -13.63 -3.83 21.89
N ASN A 152 -13.52 -2.65 21.27
CA ASN A 152 -14.09 -1.42 21.82
C ASN A 152 -15.62 -1.44 21.86
N LEU A 153 -16.27 -1.95 20.81
CA LEU A 153 -17.73 -2.10 20.79
C LEU A 153 -18.21 -3.10 21.85
N ASP A 154 -17.56 -4.27 21.95
CA ASP A 154 -17.88 -5.27 22.97
C ASP A 154 -17.70 -4.72 24.40
N ALA A 155 -16.62 -3.97 24.66
CA ALA A 155 -16.41 -3.31 25.95
C ALA A 155 -17.53 -2.29 26.27
N GLN A 156 -17.97 -1.51 25.28
CA GLN A 156 -19.08 -0.56 25.43
C GLN A 156 -20.42 -1.27 25.69
N LEU A 157 -20.71 -2.37 25.00
CA LEU A 157 -21.93 -3.15 25.18
C LEU A 157 -21.97 -3.83 26.57
N ARG A 158 -20.85 -4.40 27.01
CA ARG A 158 -20.71 -4.99 28.36
C ARG A 158 -20.89 -3.94 29.45
N ALA A 159 -20.34 -2.74 29.27
CA ALA A 159 -20.54 -1.63 30.22
C ALA A 159 -22.01 -1.21 30.33
N LYS A 160 -22.78 -1.33 29.25
CA LYS A 160 -24.23 -1.09 29.22
C LYS A 160 -25.06 -2.28 29.73
N GLY A 161 -24.43 -3.41 30.08
CA GLY A 161 -25.11 -4.61 30.57
C GLY A 161 -25.75 -5.49 29.49
N ILE A 162 -25.47 -5.22 28.21
CA ILE A 162 -25.95 -6.01 27.08
C ILE A 162 -24.93 -7.10 26.78
N ARG A 163 -25.36 -8.36 26.73
CA ARG A 163 -24.53 -9.49 26.29
C ARG A 163 -24.96 -9.87 24.88
N MET A 164 -24.09 -9.64 23.90
CA MET A 164 -24.25 -10.13 22.53
C MET A 164 -23.22 -11.24 22.27
N THR A 165 -23.56 -12.18 21.42
CA THR A 165 -22.61 -13.19 20.93
C THR A 165 -21.66 -12.59 19.89
N ASP A 166 -20.48 -13.19 19.73
CA ASP A 166 -19.48 -12.74 18.76
C ASP A 166 -20.02 -12.68 17.31
N GLU A 167 -20.94 -13.58 16.97
CA GLU A 167 -21.57 -13.68 15.64
C GLU A 167 -22.55 -12.52 15.40
N GLU A 168 -23.38 -12.19 16.39
CA GLU A 168 -24.30 -11.04 16.33
C GLU A 168 -23.52 -9.72 16.27
N LEU A 169 -22.36 -9.65 16.95
CA LEU A 169 -21.52 -8.44 16.98
C LEU A 169 -20.80 -8.21 15.64
N VAL A 170 -20.41 -9.28 14.95
CA VAL A 170 -19.86 -9.19 13.58
C VAL A 170 -20.95 -8.78 12.60
N HIS A 171 -22.16 -9.36 12.69
CA HIS A 171 -23.29 -8.95 11.84
C HIS A 171 -23.60 -7.46 11.97
N LEU A 172 -23.59 -6.93 13.20
CA LEU A 172 -23.83 -5.51 13.48
C LEU A 172 -22.74 -4.58 12.89
N LEU A 173 -21.49 -5.03 12.88
CA LEU A 173 -20.36 -4.30 12.28
C LEU A 173 -20.37 -4.37 10.75
N GLU A 174 -20.85 -5.48 10.17
CA GLU A 174 -20.95 -5.69 8.72
C GLU A 174 -22.14 -4.98 8.09
N GLU A 175 -23.26 -4.86 8.81
CA GLU A 175 -24.47 -4.18 8.32
C GLU A 175 -24.32 -2.67 8.19
N ASN A 176 -23.20 -2.07 8.62
CA ASN A 176 -22.95 -0.64 8.53
C ASN A 176 -24.13 0.19 9.10
N THR A 177 -24.88 -0.41 10.04
CA THR A 177 -25.99 0.24 10.71
C THR A 177 -25.38 1.14 11.73
N ASP A 178 -25.15 2.37 11.31
CA ASP A 178 -24.87 3.55 12.11
C ASP A 178 -24.43 3.22 13.54
N MET A 179 -23.13 3.32 13.79
CA MET A 179 -22.62 3.53 15.14
C MET A 179 -23.35 4.73 15.82
N GLN A 180 -23.96 5.62 15.02
CA GLN A 180 -24.87 6.67 15.45
C GLN A 180 -26.22 6.18 16.02
N LEU A 181 -26.77 5.04 15.58
CA LEU A 181 -28.00 4.47 16.15
C LEU A 181 -27.81 4.13 17.64
N PHE A 182 -26.58 3.83 18.06
CA PHE A 182 -26.25 3.58 19.47
C PHE A 182 -25.92 4.84 20.28
N THR A 183 -25.59 5.96 19.63
CA THR A 183 -25.48 7.28 20.29
C THR A 183 -26.82 8.01 20.35
N ASP A 184 -27.69 7.81 19.36
CA ASP A 184 -28.98 8.49 19.24
C ASP A 184 -30.09 7.83 20.07
N ASN A 185 -29.98 6.52 20.35
CA ASN A 185 -30.83 5.85 21.33
C ASN A 185 -30.63 6.35 22.77
N VAL A 186 -29.61 7.18 23.04
CA VAL A 186 -29.47 7.89 24.32
C VAL A 186 -30.35 9.16 24.35
N ARG A 187 -30.80 9.69 23.20
CA ARG A 187 -31.67 10.86 23.13
C ARG A 187 -33.14 10.54 22.90
N LEU A 188 -33.48 9.34 22.42
CA LEU A 188 -34.85 8.96 22.03
C LEU A 188 -35.71 8.31 23.14
N ILE A 189 -35.38 8.49 24.43
CA ILE A 189 -36.28 8.13 25.56
C ILE A 189 -37.22 9.29 25.92
N LEU A 190 -37.10 10.47 25.30
CA LEU A 190 -38.03 11.57 25.49
C LEU A 190 -38.59 12.07 24.15
N LEU A 191 -39.82 11.61 23.85
CA LEU A 191 -40.83 12.12 22.91
C LEU A 191 -41.13 11.24 21.66
N PRO A 192 -42.41 11.17 21.24
CA PRO A 192 -42.91 10.12 20.35
C PRO A 192 -42.64 10.37 18.86
N THR A 193 -42.70 9.28 18.09
CA THR A 193 -42.61 9.12 16.62
C THR A 193 -43.61 10.03 15.86
N PRO A 194 -43.50 10.30 14.52
CA PRO A 194 -43.24 9.28 13.50
C PRO A 194 -42.59 9.68 12.12
N THR A 195 -42.30 8.64 11.33
CA THR A 195 -42.28 8.59 9.85
C THR A 195 -41.13 9.27 9.10
N ASP A 196 -40.20 8.47 8.55
CA ASP A 196 -40.12 8.27 7.09
C ASP A 196 -39.11 7.17 6.72
N ALA A 197 -39.65 6.10 6.14
CA ALA A 197 -38.88 5.09 5.44
C ALA A 197 -38.67 5.58 4.01
N LYS A 198 -37.41 5.78 3.59
CA LYS A 198 -37.00 5.66 2.19
C LYS A 198 -35.48 5.71 2.02
N ASN A 199 -35.01 4.71 1.29
CA ASN A 199 -33.74 4.63 0.56
C ASN A 199 -32.47 4.70 1.41
N PHE A 200 -31.67 3.63 1.39
CA PHE A 200 -30.42 3.67 0.64
C PHE A 200 -30.01 2.24 0.29
N GLU A 201 -30.09 1.96 -1.01
CA GLU A 201 -29.59 0.75 -1.65
C GLU A 201 -28.06 0.67 -1.58
N ASN A 202 -27.59 -0.57 -1.50
CA ASN A 202 -26.37 -1.12 -2.12
C ASN A 202 -25.05 -0.37 -1.90
N LYS A 203 -24.13 -1.01 -1.17
CA LYS A 203 -22.69 -1.00 -1.48
C LYS A 203 -21.93 -2.14 -0.80
N THR A 204 -22.12 -3.35 -1.34
CA THR A 204 -21.21 -4.48 -1.11
C THR A 204 -19.99 -4.31 -2.01
N TYR A 205 -18.89 -3.75 -1.49
CA TYR A 205 -17.58 -3.89 -2.15
C TYR A 205 -16.84 -5.07 -1.51
N LEU A 206 -17.12 -6.26 -2.04
CA LEU A 206 -16.24 -7.41 -1.90
C LEU A 206 -14.99 -7.14 -2.75
N TYR A 207 -13.83 -7.02 -2.10
CA TYR A 207 -12.54 -7.20 -2.75
C TYR A 207 -12.11 -8.66 -2.54
N SER A 208 -12.39 -9.52 -3.52
CA SER A 208 -11.66 -10.76 -3.73
C SER A 208 -10.68 -10.57 -4.88
N PHE A 209 -9.60 -11.36 -4.86
CA PHE A 209 -8.80 -11.67 -6.05
C PHE A 209 -9.67 -12.32 -7.15
#